data_AF-A0A1J1LG44-F1
#
_entry.id   AF-A0A1J1LG44-F1
#
_cell.length_a   1.000
_cell.length_b   1.000
_cell.length_c   1.000
_cell.angle_alpha   90.00
_cell.angle_beta   90.00
_cell.angle_gamma   90.00
#
_symmetry.space_group_name_H-M   'P 1'
#
loop_
_entity.id
_entity.type
_entity.pdbx_description
1 polymer ?
#
loop_
_entity_poly.entity_id
_entity_poly.type
_entity_poly.pdbx_seq_one_letter_code
_entity_poly.pdbx_strand_id
1 'polypeptide(L)'
;MNKFLKALNVLKPDKPLEWRTFLLISLTIWIASILGTTDEEIRNQLAVLSWLALTIAIGFRTSQPPFIIGGIPLSPWVMALSLCLMIYQKTEATRPYFALKLWPLIAACLVFILEFIRDNFKIQSPPPLVRFGFIIIFLIHINIYCWIEFSIRFQDWLENVPEIIPRQEIFKPDSAKINQEFRSSSFRRIDQG
;
A
#
# COMPACT_ATOMS: atom_id res chain seq x y z
N MET A 1 10.99 6.36 -31.64
CA MET A 1 10.54 5.10 -32.29
C MET A 1 11.39 3.88 -31.90
N ASN A 2 12.73 3.93 -32.02
CA ASN A 2 13.61 2.77 -31.77
C ASN A 2 13.61 2.22 -30.33
N LYS A 3 13.41 3.07 -29.30
CA LYS A 3 13.28 2.61 -27.90
C LYS A 3 12.02 1.77 -27.68
N PHE A 4 10.93 2.11 -28.36
CA PHE A 4 9.65 1.41 -28.26
C PHE A 4 9.71 0.03 -28.92
N LEU A 5 10.33 -0.04 -30.11
CA LEU A 5 10.60 -1.31 -30.80
C LEU A 5 11.54 -2.22 -29.99
N LYS A 6 12.53 -1.64 -29.29
CA LYS A 6 13.43 -2.39 -28.40
C LYS A 6 12.70 -2.92 -27.15
N ALA A 7 11.80 -2.13 -26.57
CA ALA A 7 10.95 -2.56 -25.46
C ALA A 7 9.98 -3.68 -25.89
N LEU A 8 9.39 -3.60 -27.08
CA LEU A 8 8.51 -4.64 -27.63
C LEU A 8 9.26 -5.96 -27.89
N ASN A 9 10.51 -5.90 -28.37
CA ASN A 9 11.35 -7.10 -28.51
C ASN A 9 11.71 -7.74 -27.16
N VAL A 10 11.92 -6.93 -26.11
CA VAL A 10 12.11 -7.44 -24.75
C VAL A 10 10.82 -8.03 -24.19
N LEU A 11 9.66 -7.55 -24.63
CA LEU A 11 8.34 -7.96 -24.14
C LEU A 11 7.76 -9.18 -24.90
N LYS A 12 8.44 -9.66 -25.94
CA LYS A 12 8.02 -10.81 -26.73
C LYS A 12 7.97 -12.06 -25.82
N PRO A 13 6.80 -12.68 -25.62
CA PRO A 13 6.70 -13.87 -24.78
C PRO A 13 7.33 -15.06 -25.49
N ASP A 14 8.18 -15.81 -24.79
CA ASP A 14 8.71 -17.09 -25.27
C ASP A 14 7.64 -18.19 -25.19
N LYS A 15 6.64 -18.01 -24.32
CA LYS A 15 5.49 -18.91 -24.11
C LYS A 15 4.18 -18.14 -23.98
N PRO A 16 3.06 -18.63 -24.56
CA PRO A 16 1.78 -17.91 -24.57
C PRO A 16 1.15 -17.69 -23.20
N LEU A 17 1.60 -18.38 -22.15
CA LEU A 17 1.08 -18.34 -20.77
C LEU A 17 2.06 -17.71 -19.76
N GLU A 18 2.89 -16.76 -20.20
CA GLU A 18 3.77 -16.00 -19.31
C GLU A 18 3.13 -14.69 -18.83
N TRP A 19 3.63 -14.16 -17.71
CA TRP A 19 3.21 -12.87 -17.12
C TRP A 19 3.25 -11.71 -18.13
N ARG A 20 4.12 -11.81 -19.15
CA ARG A 20 4.26 -10.86 -20.25
C ARG A 20 2.99 -10.76 -21.11
N THR A 21 2.30 -11.89 -21.34
CA THR A 21 1.04 -11.92 -22.12
C THR A 21 -0.06 -11.17 -21.40
N PHE A 22 -0.24 -11.41 -20.10
CA PHE A 22 -1.23 -10.69 -19.29
C PHE A 22 -0.93 -9.19 -19.20
N LEU A 23 0.35 -8.82 -19.12
CA LEU A 23 0.78 -7.41 -19.16
C LEU A 23 0.43 -6.76 -20.50
N LEU A 24 0.73 -7.43 -21.61
CA LEU A 24 0.38 -6.95 -22.95
C LEU A 24 -1.13 -6.79 -23.13
N ILE A 25 -1.92 -7.78 -22.71
CA ILE A 25 -3.40 -7.71 -22.76
C ILE A 25 -3.92 -6.54 -21.93
N SER A 26 -3.39 -6.36 -20.71
CA SER A 26 -3.76 -5.21 -19.88
C SER A 26 -3.46 -3.89 -20.60
N LEU A 27 -2.26 -3.76 -21.18
CA LEU A 27 -1.84 -2.54 -21.87
C LEU A 27 -2.69 -2.27 -23.12
N THR A 28 -3.02 -3.29 -23.90
CA THR A 28 -3.86 -3.12 -25.09
C THR A 28 -5.29 -2.73 -24.72
N ILE A 29 -5.88 -3.33 -23.68
CA ILE A 29 -7.20 -2.95 -23.17
C ILE A 29 -7.18 -1.51 -22.64
N TRP A 30 -6.10 -1.11 -21.96
CA TRP A 30 -5.95 0.27 -21.46
C TRP A 30 -5.87 1.29 -22.59
N ILE A 31 -5.06 1.02 -23.61
CA ILE A 31 -4.95 1.88 -24.79
C ILE A 31 -6.29 1.94 -25.53
N ALA A 32 -6.98 0.81 -25.66
CA ALA A 32 -8.32 0.75 -26.25
C ALA A 32 -9.36 1.55 -25.43
N SER A 33 -9.26 1.56 -24.10
CA SER A 33 -10.11 2.40 -23.24
C SER A 33 -9.93 3.89 -23.54
N ILE A 34 -8.68 4.35 -23.73
CA ILE A 34 -8.39 5.76 -24.00
C ILE A 34 -8.80 6.18 -25.41
N LEU A 35 -8.58 5.31 -26.41
CA LEU A 35 -8.75 5.66 -27.83
C LEU A 35 -10.10 5.26 -28.43
N GLY A 36 -10.74 4.22 -27.90
CA GLY A 36 -11.81 3.50 -28.58
C GLY A 36 -13.23 3.91 -28.21
N THR A 37 -13.44 4.61 -27.09
CA THR A 37 -14.78 4.85 -26.55
C THR A 37 -14.98 6.28 -26.07
N THR A 38 -15.97 6.97 -26.63
CA THR A 38 -16.47 8.29 -26.18
C THR A 38 -17.40 8.18 -24.97
N ASP A 39 -17.99 7.01 -24.73
CA ASP A 39 -18.83 6.75 -23.56
C ASP A 39 -17.98 6.55 -22.30
N GLU A 40 -18.24 7.35 -21.26
CA GLU A 40 -17.47 7.35 -20.03
C GLU A 40 -17.65 6.07 -19.21
N GLU A 41 -18.84 5.45 -19.26
CA GLU A 41 -19.15 4.24 -18.50
C GLU A 41 -18.34 3.06 -19.04
N ILE A 42 -18.40 2.86 -20.36
CA ILE A 42 -17.65 1.81 -21.06
C ILE A 42 -16.14 2.03 -20.88
N ARG A 43 -15.68 3.28 -21.01
CA ARG A 43 -14.26 3.64 -20.78
C ARG A 43 -13.80 3.22 -19.39
N ASN A 44 -14.56 3.55 -18.35
CA ASN A 44 -14.23 3.22 -16.96
C ASN A 44 -14.26 1.70 -16.70
N GLN A 45 -15.22 0.96 -17.29
CA GLN A 45 -15.25 -0.51 -17.18
C GLN A 45 -14.04 -1.18 -17.84
N LEU A 46 -13.63 -0.72 -19.04
CA LEU A 46 -12.43 -1.20 -19.70
C LEU A 46 -11.16 -0.86 -18.91
N ALA A 47 -11.10 0.33 -18.30
CA ALA A 47 -9.97 0.72 -17.46
C ALA A 47 -9.85 -0.18 -16.21
N VAL A 48 -10.97 -0.50 -15.57
CA VAL A 48 -11.02 -1.46 -14.44
C VAL A 48 -10.57 -2.84 -14.91
N LEU A 49 -11.06 -3.32 -16.04
CA LEU A 49 -10.67 -4.64 -16.58
C LEU A 49 -9.18 -4.70 -16.90
N SER A 50 -8.64 -3.65 -17.51
CA SER A 50 -7.21 -3.51 -17.75
C SER A 50 -6.40 -3.54 -16.44
N TRP A 51 -6.87 -2.84 -15.41
CA TRP A 51 -6.21 -2.82 -14.10
C TRP A 51 -6.22 -4.18 -13.40
N LEU A 52 -7.32 -4.93 -13.51
CA LEU A 52 -7.40 -6.31 -13.01
C LEU A 52 -6.42 -7.22 -13.75
N ALA A 53 -6.36 -7.13 -15.08
CA ALA A 53 -5.39 -7.88 -15.88
C ALA A 53 -3.94 -7.51 -15.52
N LEU A 54 -3.66 -6.24 -15.22
CA LEU A 54 -2.37 -5.76 -14.75
C LEU A 54 -2.00 -6.38 -13.40
N THR A 55 -2.96 -6.41 -12.48
CA THR A 55 -2.79 -6.98 -11.15
C THR A 55 -2.42 -8.46 -11.23
N ILE A 56 -3.10 -9.22 -12.10
CA ILE A 56 -2.78 -10.63 -12.36
C ILE A 56 -1.37 -10.77 -12.96
N ALA A 57 -1.02 -9.94 -13.94
CA ALA A 57 0.31 -9.97 -14.57
C ALA A 57 1.44 -9.73 -13.54
N ILE A 58 1.27 -8.73 -12.67
CA ILE A 58 2.19 -8.43 -11.57
C ILE A 58 2.23 -9.60 -10.58
N GLY A 59 1.07 -10.17 -10.25
CA GLY A 59 0.95 -11.35 -9.40
C GLY A 59 1.76 -12.53 -9.92
N PHE A 60 1.61 -12.88 -11.19
CA PHE A 60 2.40 -13.94 -11.81
C PHE A 60 3.90 -13.62 -11.84
N ARG A 61 4.27 -12.36 -12.11
CA ARG A 61 5.68 -11.95 -12.12
C ARG A 61 6.34 -12.08 -10.75
N THR A 62 5.61 -11.71 -9.70
CA THR A 62 6.07 -11.71 -8.29
C THR A 62 5.95 -13.09 -7.63
N SER A 63 5.26 -14.04 -8.26
CA SER A 63 5.29 -15.46 -7.87
C SER A 63 6.55 -16.20 -8.32
N GLN A 64 7.36 -15.60 -9.20
CA GLN A 64 8.62 -16.18 -9.67
C GLN A 64 9.82 -15.60 -8.88
N PRO A 65 10.92 -16.34 -8.70
CA PRO A 65 12.15 -15.80 -8.12
C PRO A 65 12.61 -14.54 -8.90
N PRO A 66 13.20 -13.53 -8.24
CA PRO A 66 13.72 -13.48 -6.86
C PRO A 66 12.71 -13.05 -5.79
N PHE A 67 11.41 -12.91 -6.11
CA PHE A 67 10.42 -12.31 -5.21
C PHE A 67 9.81 -13.27 -4.17
N ILE A 68 10.51 -14.37 -3.90
CA ILE A 68 10.12 -15.36 -2.89
C ILE A 68 11.06 -15.17 -1.71
N ILE A 69 10.54 -14.65 -0.60
CA ILE A 69 11.32 -14.40 0.62
C ILE A 69 10.95 -15.49 1.63
N GLY A 70 11.92 -16.30 2.04
CA GLY A 70 11.71 -17.35 3.07
C GLY A 70 10.66 -18.41 2.69
N GLY A 71 10.44 -18.68 1.40
CA GLY A 71 9.44 -19.63 0.91
C GLY A 71 8.01 -19.06 0.80
N ILE A 72 7.80 -17.79 1.16
CA ILE A 72 6.51 -17.11 1.05
C ILE A 72 6.56 -16.19 -0.19
N PRO A 73 5.63 -16.33 -1.15
CA PRO A 73 5.57 -15.44 -2.30
C PRO A 73 5.11 -14.05 -1.87
N LEU A 74 5.80 -12.98 -2.31
CA LEU A 74 5.33 -11.60 -2.10
C LEU A 74 4.11 -11.24 -2.97
N SER A 75 3.78 -12.08 -3.94
CA SER A 75 2.71 -11.88 -4.91
C SER A 75 1.36 -11.46 -4.31
N PRO A 76 0.84 -12.12 -3.26
CA PRO A 76 -0.45 -11.75 -2.66
C PRO A 76 -0.45 -10.33 -2.09
N TRP A 77 0.67 -9.87 -1.54
CA TRP A 77 0.81 -8.53 -0.96
C TRP A 77 0.77 -7.44 -2.03
N VAL A 78 1.51 -7.66 -3.12
CA VAL A 78 1.56 -6.70 -4.24
C VAL A 78 0.22 -6.66 -4.98
N MET A 79 -0.40 -7.82 -5.21
CA MET A 79 -1.74 -7.87 -5.80
C MET A 79 -2.78 -7.19 -4.90
N ALA A 80 -2.73 -7.41 -3.59
CA ALA A 80 -3.62 -6.74 -2.65
C ALA A 80 -3.41 -5.22 -2.65
N LEU A 81 -2.17 -4.76 -2.79
CA LEU A 81 -1.86 -3.32 -2.89
C LEU A 81 -2.48 -2.72 -4.15
N SER A 82 -2.34 -3.39 -5.30
CA SER A 82 -2.95 -2.94 -6.56
C SER A 82 -4.49 -2.91 -6.48
N LEU A 83 -5.12 -3.89 -5.84
CA LEU A 83 -6.57 -3.90 -5.60
C LEU A 83 -7.00 -2.80 -4.62
N CYS A 84 -6.22 -2.59 -3.57
CA CYS A 84 -6.42 -1.54 -2.58
C CYS A 84 -6.40 -0.15 -3.24
N LEU A 85 -5.44 0.12 -4.12
CA LEU A 85 -5.36 1.38 -4.87
C LEU A 85 -6.61 1.60 -5.74
N MET A 86 -7.15 0.55 -6.35
CA MET A 86 -8.39 0.64 -7.13
C MET A 86 -9.60 0.98 -6.25
N ILE A 87 -9.70 0.36 -5.07
CA ILE A 87 -10.75 0.67 -4.08
C ILE A 87 -10.60 2.10 -3.57
N TYR A 88 -9.36 2.54 -3.32
CA TYR A 88 -9.05 3.91 -2.88
C TYR A 88 -9.57 4.93 -3.89
N GLN A 89 -9.28 4.77 -5.19
CA GLN A 89 -9.76 5.69 -6.23
C GLN A 89 -11.30 5.83 -6.27
N LYS A 90 -12.04 4.79 -5.86
CA LYS A 90 -13.52 4.83 -5.80
C LYS A 90 -14.05 5.36 -4.46
N THR A 91 -13.25 5.30 -3.39
CA THR A 91 -13.72 5.53 -2.01
C THR A 91 -13.08 6.77 -1.36
N GLU A 92 -12.09 7.40 -2.02
CA GLU A 92 -11.32 8.54 -1.50
C GLU A 92 -12.22 9.65 -0.93
N ALA A 93 -13.30 10.00 -1.63
CA ALA A 93 -14.20 11.07 -1.23
C ALA A 93 -15.00 10.78 0.05
N THR A 94 -15.25 9.51 0.37
CA THR A 94 -16.10 9.12 1.51
C THR A 94 -15.30 8.55 2.67
N ARG A 95 -14.28 7.73 2.40
CA ARG A 95 -13.47 7.05 3.43
C ARG A 95 -12.03 6.83 2.93
N PRO A 96 -11.13 7.81 3.07
CA PRO A 96 -9.78 7.75 2.52
C PRO A 96 -8.96 6.57 3.08
N TYR A 97 -9.13 6.25 4.36
CA TYR A 97 -8.38 5.16 5.01
C TYR A 97 -8.96 3.76 4.79
N PHE A 98 -10.14 3.63 4.17
CA PHE A 98 -10.84 2.35 4.05
C PHE A 98 -10.04 1.33 3.24
N ALA A 99 -9.46 1.77 2.13
CA ALA A 99 -8.64 0.93 1.29
C ALA A 99 -7.40 0.41 2.05
N LEU A 100 -6.69 1.31 2.75
CA LEU A 100 -5.48 0.96 3.51
C LEU A 100 -5.79 -0.06 4.62
N LYS A 101 -6.91 0.10 5.32
CA LYS A 101 -7.40 -0.85 6.32
C LYS A 101 -7.66 -2.22 5.71
N LEU A 102 -8.27 -2.29 4.52
CA LEU A 102 -8.57 -3.56 3.86
C LEU A 102 -7.35 -4.28 3.28
N TRP A 103 -6.21 -3.59 3.11
CA TRP A 103 -5.06 -4.16 2.40
C TRP A 103 -4.56 -5.50 2.98
N PRO A 104 -4.34 -5.66 4.30
CA PRO A 104 -3.91 -6.94 4.86
C PRO A 104 -4.98 -8.03 4.74
N LEU A 105 -6.26 -7.67 4.83
CA LEU A 105 -7.37 -8.63 4.68
C LEU A 105 -7.46 -9.16 3.24
N ILE A 106 -7.33 -8.27 2.25
CA ILE A 106 -7.29 -8.65 0.83
C ILE A 106 -6.08 -9.54 0.56
N ALA A 107 -4.91 -9.23 1.13
CA ALA A 107 -3.71 -10.04 0.99
C ALA A 107 -3.92 -11.47 1.55
N ALA A 108 -4.53 -11.60 2.74
CA ALA A 108 -4.85 -12.89 3.33
C ALA A 108 -5.81 -13.71 2.45
N CYS A 109 -6.86 -13.08 1.91
CA CYS A 109 -7.78 -13.72 0.97
C CYS A 109 -7.07 -14.19 -0.31
N LEU A 110 -6.15 -13.39 -0.85
CA LEU A 110 -5.38 -13.76 -2.04
C LEU A 110 -4.41 -14.91 -1.77
N VAL A 111 -3.76 -14.96 -0.61
CA VAL A 111 -2.94 -16.11 -0.20
C VAL A 111 -3.80 -17.38 -0.23
N PHE A 112 -5.00 -17.32 0.34
CA PHE A 112 -5.92 -18.45 0.36
C PHE A 112 -6.32 -18.91 -1.05
N ILE A 113 -6.70 -17.97 -1.92
CA ILE A 113 -7.09 -18.26 -3.30
C ILE A 113 -5.94 -18.88 -4.09
N LEU A 114 -4.72 -18.34 -3.96
CA LEU A 114 -3.55 -18.85 -4.67
C LEU A 114 -3.15 -20.25 -4.21
N GLU A 115 -3.23 -20.51 -2.90
CA GLU A 115 -2.97 -21.83 -2.34
C GLU A 115 -4.00 -22.86 -2.86
N PHE A 116 -5.27 -22.45 -2.95
CA PHE A 116 -6.34 -23.30 -3.47
C PHE A 116 -6.17 -23.64 -4.96
N ILE A 117 -5.73 -22.67 -5.77
CA ILE A 117 -5.40 -22.88 -7.19
C ILE A 117 -4.19 -23.82 -7.32
N ARG A 118 -3.15 -23.64 -6.48
CA ARG A 118 -1.95 -24.49 -6.48
C ARG A 118 -2.26 -25.95 -6.18
N ASP A 119 -3.21 -26.20 -5.28
CA ASP A 119 -3.67 -27.54 -4.94
C ASP A 119 -4.64 -28.13 -6.00
N ASN A 120 -4.69 -27.56 -7.21
CA ASN A 120 -5.53 -27.97 -8.34
C ASN A 120 -7.03 -28.08 -7.99
N PHE A 121 -7.53 -27.16 -7.16
CA PHE A 121 -8.91 -27.18 -6.67
C PHE A 121 -9.29 -28.45 -5.90
N LYS A 122 -8.31 -29.28 -5.52
CA LYS A 122 -8.56 -30.46 -4.70
C LYS A 122 -8.62 -30.00 -3.25
N ILE A 123 -9.77 -30.19 -2.62
CA ILE A 123 -9.91 -30.09 -1.17
C ILE A 123 -9.14 -31.27 -0.58
N GLN A 124 -7.82 -31.14 -0.43
CA GLN A 124 -7.03 -32.12 0.29
C GLN A 124 -7.33 -31.99 1.78
N SER A 125 -7.40 -33.14 2.46
CA SER A 125 -7.46 -33.20 3.91
C SER A 125 -6.03 -33.19 4.46
N PRO A 126 -5.68 -32.31 5.40
CA PRO A 126 -6.52 -31.31 6.04
C PRO A 126 -6.75 -30.08 5.13
N PRO A 127 -7.96 -29.48 5.16
CA PRO A 127 -8.29 -28.28 4.40
C PRO A 127 -7.21 -27.21 4.57
N PRO A 128 -6.92 -26.39 3.55
CA PRO A 128 -5.90 -25.34 3.64
C PRO A 128 -6.13 -24.39 4.83
N LEU A 129 -7.40 -24.20 5.24
CA LEU A 129 -7.80 -23.45 6.44
C LEU A 129 -7.27 -24.01 7.77
N VAL A 130 -7.08 -25.33 7.86
CA VAL A 130 -6.70 -26.03 9.10
C VAL A 130 -5.19 -26.29 9.17
N ARG A 131 -4.43 -25.91 8.13
CA ARG A 131 -2.98 -25.98 8.16
C ARG A 131 -2.47 -24.89 9.10
N PHE A 132 -1.71 -25.27 10.12
CA PHE A 132 -1.16 -24.36 11.14
C PHE A 132 -0.43 -23.15 10.53
N GLY A 133 0.26 -23.37 9.40
CA GLY A 133 0.91 -22.30 8.65
C GLY A 133 -0.05 -21.23 8.12
N PHE A 134 -1.24 -21.61 7.65
CA PHE A 134 -2.26 -20.65 7.19
C PHE A 134 -2.84 -19.84 8.35
N ILE A 135 -3.08 -20.49 9.50
CA ILE A 135 -3.55 -19.80 10.72
C ILE A 135 -2.54 -18.74 11.17
N ILE A 136 -1.25 -19.07 11.19
CA ILE A 136 -0.19 -18.11 11.52
C ILE A 136 -0.19 -16.94 10.53
N ILE A 137 -0.23 -17.22 9.23
CA ILE A 137 -0.26 -16.18 8.19
C ILE A 137 -1.49 -15.29 8.38
N PHE A 138 -2.66 -15.86 8.62
CA PHE A 138 -3.89 -15.12 8.85
C PHE A 138 -3.81 -14.24 10.11
N LEU A 139 -3.26 -14.76 11.20
CA LEU A 139 -2.99 -13.98 12.42
C LEU A 139 -2.05 -12.81 12.19
N ILE A 140 -1.00 -12.99 11.38
CA ILE A 140 -0.07 -11.91 11.00
C ILE A 140 -0.83 -10.81 10.26
N HIS A 141 -1.68 -11.17 9.29
CA HIS A 141 -2.47 -10.17 8.55
C HIS A 141 -3.49 -9.44 9.44
N ILE A 142 -4.13 -10.15 10.38
CA ILE A 142 -4.99 -9.52 11.39
C ILE A 142 -4.19 -8.59 12.30
N ASN A 143 -3.00 -9.00 12.73
CA ASN A 143 -2.15 -8.17 13.58
C ASN A 143 -1.77 -6.87 12.86
N ILE A 144 -1.40 -6.96 11.59
CA ILE A 144 -1.09 -5.80 10.74
C ILE A 144 -2.32 -4.92 10.55
N TYR A 145 -3.50 -5.52 10.32
CA TYR A 145 -4.78 -4.79 10.28
C TYR A 145 -5.00 -4.00 11.58
N CYS A 146 -4.82 -4.63 12.74
CA CYS A 146 -4.94 -3.98 14.03
C CYS A 146 -3.94 -2.83 14.21
N TRP A 147 -2.70 -2.99 13.75
CA TRP A 147 -1.71 -1.92 13.79
C TRP A 147 -2.08 -0.72 12.93
N ILE A 148 -2.59 -0.95 11.71
CA ILE A 148 -3.06 0.13 10.82
C ILE A 148 -4.25 0.86 11.45
N GLU A 149 -5.23 0.11 11.97
CA GLU A 149 -6.39 0.67 12.66
C GLU A 149 -5.98 1.47 13.91
N PHE A 150 -4.99 1.00 14.65
CA PHE A 150 -4.44 1.70 15.81
C PHE A 150 -3.72 2.97 15.38
N SER A 151 -2.87 2.94 14.36
CA SER A 151 -2.11 4.12 13.92
C SER A 151 -3.02 5.24 13.44
N ILE A 152 -4.10 4.91 12.72
CA ILE A 152 -5.08 5.89 12.25
C ILE A 152 -5.80 6.51 13.45
N ARG A 153 -6.31 5.69 14.38
CA ARG A 153 -6.98 6.21 15.59
C ARG A 153 -6.03 7.04 16.46
N PHE A 154 -4.76 6.67 16.52
CA PHE A 154 -3.75 7.40 17.29
C PHE A 154 -3.46 8.77 16.66
N GLN A 155 -3.38 8.85 15.32
CA GLN A 155 -3.28 10.13 14.61
C GLN A 155 -4.51 11.01 14.86
N ASP A 156 -5.72 10.44 14.72
CA ASP A 156 -6.96 11.16 15.02
C ASP A 156 -6.98 11.65 16.48
N TRP A 157 -6.51 10.85 17.43
CA TRP A 157 -6.42 11.25 18.83
C TRP A 157 -5.42 12.39 19.05
N LEU A 158 -4.25 12.34 18.42
CA LEU A 158 -3.23 13.40 18.50
C LEU A 158 -3.72 14.73 17.92
N GLU A 159 -4.48 14.71 16.82
CA GLU A 159 -5.05 15.91 16.23
C GLU A 159 -6.13 16.55 17.12
N ASN A 160 -6.88 15.72 17.86
CA ASN A 160 -8.01 16.16 18.69
C ASN A 160 -7.65 16.51 20.14
N VAL A 161 -6.43 16.19 20.61
CA VAL A 161 -5.96 16.55 21.96
C VAL A 161 -4.78 17.52 21.87
N PRO A 162 -5.05 18.83 21.70
CA PRO A 162 -4.01 19.85 21.51
C PRO A 162 -3.15 20.13 22.77
N GLU A 163 -3.48 19.56 23.93
CA GLU A 163 -2.83 19.92 25.21
C GLU A 163 -1.58 19.09 25.57
N ILE A 164 -1.32 17.96 24.90
CA ILE A 164 -0.23 17.04 25.30
C ILE A 164 1.05 17.26 24.48
N ILE A 165 0.96 17.91 23.32
CA ILE A 165 2.15 18.39 22.61
C ILE A 165 2.44 19.78 23.16
N PRO A 166 3.49 19.99 23.99
CA PRO A 166 3.88 21.34 24.36
C PRO A 166 4.21 22.08 23.06
N ARG A 167 3.28 22.95 22.66
CA ARG A 167 3.46 23.92 21.59
C ARG A 167 4.82 24.58 21.84
N GLN A 168 5.72 24.55 20.86
CA GLN A 168 7.08 25.10 20.98
C GLN A 168 7.12 26.57 21.44
N GLU A 169 5.98 27.26 21.50
CA GLU A 169 5.84 28.57 22.13
C GLU A 169 6.18 28.59 23.64
N ILE A 170 6.07 27.46 24.36
CA ILE A 170 6.49 27.39 25.78
C ILE A 170 8.02 27.41 25.91
N PHE A 171 8.75 26.99 24.87
CA PHE A 171 10.21 27.02 24.79
C PHE A 171 10.75 28.24 24.03
N LYS A 172 10.01 29.35 24.04
CA LYS A 172 10.62 30.65 23.81
C LYS A 172 11.10 31.13 25.19
N PRO A 173 12.38 30.94 25.57
CA PRO A 173 12.89 31.63 26.75
C PRO A 173 12.57 33.11 26.54
N ASP A 174 11.90 33.72 27.52
CA ASP A 174 11.62 35.15 27.56
C ASP A 174 12.97 35.87 27.70
N SER A 175 13.70 35.92 26.59
CA SER A 175 15.05 36.47 26.46
C SER A 175 15.04 37.97 26.72
N ALA A 176 13.87 38.61 26.66
CA ALA A 176 13.68 39.98 27.09
C ALA A 176 13.75 40.12 28.62
N LYS A 177 13.13 39.23 29.40
CA LYS A 177 13.24 39.24 30.88
C LYS A 177 14.60 38.78 31.39
N ILE A 178 15.18 37.72 30.79
CA ILE A 178 16.48 37.20 31.21
C ILE A 178 17.59 38.25 31.04
N ASN A 179 17.55 39.04 29.95
CA ASN A 179 18.53 40.10 29.71
C ASN A 179 18.35 41.30 30.66
N GLN A 180 17.13 41.58 31.12
CA GLN A 180 16.89 42.66 32.11
C GLN A 180 17.37 42.28 33.52
N GLU A 181 17.17 41.05 33.97
CA GLU A 181 17.73 40.59 35.25
C GLU A 181 19.25 40.51 35.22
N PHE A 182 19.84 40.05 34.11
CA PHE A 182 21.31 40.06 33.96
C PHE A 182 21.89 41.47 33.88
N ARG A 183 21.19 42.42 33.25
CA ARG A 183 21.63 43.82 33.16
C ARG A 183 21.50 44.57 34.49
N SER A 184 20.45 44.32 35.26
CA SER A 184 20.29 44.97 36.58
C SER A 184 21.27 44.42 37.62
N SER A 185 21.55 43.11 37.58
CA SER A 185 22.53 42.48 38.47
C SER A 185 23.98 42.81 38.12
N SER A 186 24.30 43.07 36.84
CA SER A 186 25.64 43.52 36.46
C SER A 186 25.91 44.97 36.84
N PHE A 187 24.92 45.87 36.71
CA PHE A 187 25.06 47.26 37.13
C PHE A 187 25.23 47.41 38.65
N ARG A 188 24.46 46.65 39.44
CA ARG A 188 24.54 46.70 40.91
C ARG A 188 25.89 46.24 41.48
N ARG A 189 26.68 45.48 40.70
CA ARG A 189 27.98 44.95 41.14
C ARG A 189 29.14 45.90 40.85
N ILE A 190 28.95 46.91 40.00
CA ILE A 190 29.99 47.88 39.63
C ILE A 190 30.05 49.03 40.64
N ASP A 191 28.94 49.32 41.32
CA ASP A 191 28.85 50.42 42.31
C ASP A 191 29.28 50.03 43.74
N GLN A 192 29.83 48.82 43.94
CA GLN A 192 30.27 48.32 45.26
C GLN A 192 31.78 47.96 45.31
N GLY A 193 32.58 48.42 44.34
CA GLY A 193 34.03 48.21 44.28
C GLY A 193 34.81 49.49 44.53
#